data_AF-A0A7W0LQS3-F1
#
_entry.id   AF-A0A7W0LQS3-F1
#
_cell.length_a   1.000
_cell.length_b   1.000
_cell.length_c   1.000
_cell.angle_alpha   90.00
_cell.angle_beta   90.00
_cell.angle_gamma   90.00
#
_symmetry.space_group_name_H-M   'P 1'
#
loop_
_entity.id
_entity.type
_entity.pdbx_description
1 polymer ?
#
loop_
_entity_poly.entity_id
_entity_poly.type
_entity_poly.pdbx_seq_one_letter_code
_entity_poly.pdbx_strand_id
1 'polypeptide(L)'
;MQAELVQTPVGTVVANHAVGLFQLAALHLNQRPPDLDQGRLAVDAMAALVEGLEGRLGDEEAALRDGLSQLRMAFVQLQERGGQTDP
;
A
#
# COMPACT_ATOMS: atom_id res chain seq x y z
N MET A 1 -3.93 -27.45 -1.37
CA MET A 1 -3.31 -26.50 -0.42
C MET A 1 -1.83 -26.30 -0.72
N GLN A 2 -0.86 -27.12 -0.25
CA GLN A 2 0.56 -26.85 -0.55
C GLN A 2 0.93 -26.97 -2.05
N ALA A 3 0.33 -27.91 -2.79
CA ALA A 3 0.66 -28.13 -4.20
C ALA A 3 0.13 -27.03 -5.16
N GLU A 4 -0.92 -26.29 -4.78
CA GLU A 4 -1.53 -25.25 -5.63
C GLU A 4 -0.71 -23.95 -5.63
N LEU A 5 -0.02 -23.65 -4.52
CA LEU A 5 0.90 -22.50 -4.43
C LEU A 5 2.11 -22.63 -5.36
N VAL A 6 2.49 -23.84 -5.76
CA VAL A 6 3.67 -24.09 -6.61
C VAL A 6 3.42 -23.71 -8.07
N GLN A 7 2.16 -23.61 -8.51
CA GLN A 7 1.83 -23.30 -9.91
C GLN A 7 1.60 -21.82 -10.19
N THR A 8 1.29 -21.02 -9.16
CA THR A 8 1.16 -19.57 -9.32
C THR A 8 2.56 -18.93 -9.37
N PRO A 9 2.85 -18.04 -10.33
CA PRO A 9 4.10 -17.29 -10.32
C PRO A 9 4.28 -16.58 -8.97
N VAL A 10 5.46 -16.74 -8.36
CA VAL A 10 5.75 -16.15 -7.04
C VAL A 10 5.58 -14.63 -7.07
N GLY A 11 5.90 -13.97 -8.19
CA GLY A 11 5.68 -12.54 -8.40
C GLY A 11 4.23 -12.13 -8.17
N THR A 12 3.26 -12.87 -8.73
CA THR A 12 1.82 -12.65 -8.54
C THR A 12 1.40 -12.84 -7.08
N VAL A 13 1.95 -13.85 -6.39
CA VAL A 13 1.66 -14.07 -4.97
C VAL A 13 2.18 -12.88 -4.15
N VAL A 14 3.39 -12.40 -4.41
CA VAL A 14 3.97 -11.23 -3.73
C VAL A 14 3.21 -9.95 -4.07
N ALA A 15 2.80 -9.76 -5.33
CA ALA A 15 1.94 -8.66 -5.75
C ALA A 15 0.61 -8.65 -4.98
N ASN A 16 0.00 -9.82 -4.76
CA ASN A 16 -1.19 -9.95 -3.92
C ASN A 16 -0.95 -9.53 -2.45
N HIS A 17 0.26 -9.70 -1.91
CA HIS A 17 0.58 -9.18 -0.57
C HIS A 17 0.64 -7.65 -0.55
N ALA A 18 1.10 -7.02 -1.65
CA ALA A 18 1.06 -5.57 -1.80
C ALA A 18 -0.38 -5.03 -1.81
N VAL A 19 -1.34 -5.77 -2.37
CA VAL A 19 -2.77 -5.44 -2.28
C VAL A 19 -3.26 -5.43 -0.83
N GLY A 20 -2.82 -6.39 -0.01
CA GLY A 20 -3.12 -6.40 1.42
C GLY A 20 -2.58 -5.16 2.15
N LEU A 21 -1.35 -4.74 1.84
CA LEU A 21 -0.76 -3.52 2.39
C LEU A 21 -1.51 -2.26 1.94
N PHE A 22 -1.95 -2.22 0.68
CA PHE A 22 -2.79 -1.14 0.16
C PHE A 22 -4.10 -1.03 0.95
N GLN A 23 -4.80 -2.15 1.16
CA GLN A 23 -6.06 -2.19 1.91
C GLN A 23 -5.86 -1.76 3.36
N LEU A 24 -4.75 -2.19 3.99
CA LEU A 24 -4.41 -1.81 5.36
C LEU A 24 -4.18 -0.30 5.47
N ALA A 25 -3.40 0.29 4.57
CA ALA A 25 -3.19 1.73 4.52
C ALA A 25 -4.52 2.48 4.34
N ALA A 26 -5.33 2.07 3.35
CA ALA A 26 -6.63 2.67 3.11
C ALA A 26 -7.56 2.58 4.33
N LEU A 27 -7.56 1.46 5.05
CA LEU A 27 -8.37 1.27 6.25
C LEU A 27 -8.00 2.29 7.34
N HIS A 28 -6.71 2.43 7.67
CA HIS A 28 -6.25 3.36 8.70
C HIS A 28 -6.45 4.83 8.32
N LEU A 29 -6.23 5.18 7.05
CA LEU A 29 -6.42 6.56 6.56
C LEU A 29 -7.89 6.98 6.48
N ASN A 30 -8.83 6.03 6.35
CA ASN A 30 -10.27 6.33 6.31
C ASN A 30 -10.94 6.37 7.70
N GLN A 31 -10.20 6.14 8.78
CA GLN A 31 -10.74 6.25 10.14
C GLN A 31 -11.15 7.70 10.48
N ARG A 32 -11.93 7.85 11.56
CA ARG A 32 -12.42 9.15 12.05
C ARG A 32 -12.18 9.25 13.56
N PRO A 33 -11.09 9.90 14.02
CA PRO A 33 -10.05 10.56 13.22
C PRO A 33 -9.15 9.55 12.47
N PRO A 34 -8.48 9.96 11.37
CA PRO A 34 -7.51 9.13 10.67
C PRO A 34 -6.34 8.72 11.57
N ASP A 35 -5.88 7.47 11.45
CA ASP A 35 -4.68 7.00 12.11
C ASP A 35 -3.48 7.15 11.17
N LEU A 36 -2.81 8.30 11.25
CA LEU A 36 -1.70 8.65 10.36
C LEU A 36 -0.44 7.81 10.64
N ASP A 37 -0.18 7.42 11.88
CA ASP A 37 1.02 6.65 12.20
C ASP A 37 0.93 5.23 11.63
N GLN A 38 -0.21 4.54 11.84
CA GLN A 38 -0.42 3.21 11.26
C GLN A 38 -0.60 3.28 9.75
N GLY A 39 -1.30 4.30 9.24
CA GLY A 39 -1.44 4.55 7.81
C GLY A 39 -0.09 4.74 7.12
N ARG A 40 0.82 5.52 7.72
CA ARG A 40 2.19 5.71 7.21
C ARG A 40 2.94 4.40 7.14
N LEU A 41 2.92 3.61 8.22
CA LEU A 41 3.64 2.33 8.25
C LEU A 41 3.21 1.40 7.11
N ALA A 42 1.90 1.32 6.83
CA ALA A 42 1.38 0.51 5.74
C ALA A 42 1.77 1.05 4.35
N VAL A 43 1.76 2.37 4.16
CA VAL A 43 2.24 3.02 2.92
C VAL A 43 3.73 2.75 2.70
N ASP A 44 4.55 2.89 3.73
CA ASP A 44 5.99 2.66 3.66
C ASP A 44 6.31 1.18 3.39
N ALA A 45 5.58 0.25 4.00
CA ALA A 45 5.70 -1.18 3.74
C ALA A 45 5.34 -1.51 2.28
N MET A 46 4.24 -0.94 1.76
CA MET A 46 3.86 -1.10 0.36
C MET A 46 4.93 -0.53 -0.57
N ALA A 47 5.49 0.64 -0.25
CA ALA A 47 6.58 1.25 -1.01
C ALA A 47 7.82 0.36 -1.06
N ALA A 48 8.28 -0.13 0.09
CA ALA A 48 9.44 -1.00 0.18
C ALA A 48 9.28 -2.27 -0.68
N LEU A 49 8.06 -2.83 -0.74
CA LEU A 49 7.77 -4.00 -1.57
C LEU A 49 7.69 -3.64 -3.06
N VAL A 50 6.89 -2.63 -3.43
CA VAL A 50 6.62 -2.29 -4.85
C VAL A 50 7.85 -1.70 -5.53
N GLU A 51 8.56 -0.79 -4.86
CA GLU A 51 9.74 -0.13 -5.41
C GLU A 51 10.97 -1.05 -5.29
N GLY A 52 11.11 -1.78 -4.18
CA GLY A 52 12.23 -2.70 -3.98
C GLY A 52 12.21 -3.93 -4.88
N LEU A 53 11.06 -4.25 -5.50
CA LEU A 53 10.88 -5.41 -6.38
C LEU A 53 10.49 -5.00 -7.81
N GLU A 54 10.85 -3.80 -8.23
CA GLU A 54 10.62 -3.31 -9.60
C GLU A 54 11.05 -4.36 -10.67
N GLY A 55 10.16 -4.63 -11.62
CA GLY A 55 10.30 -5.58 -12.70
C GLY A 55 10.03 -7.03 -12.32
N ARG A 56 9.55 -7.31 -11.10
CA ARG A 56 9.39 -8.67 -10.56
C ARG A 56 7.98 -8.99 -10.05
N LEU A 57 7.05 -8.05 -10.11
CA LEU A 57 5.69 -8.23 -9.56
C LEU A 57 4.65 -8.68 -10.61
N GLY A 58 5.09 -8.96 -11.84
CA GLY A 58 4.21 -9.46 -12.88
C GLY A 58 3.27 -8.39 -13.41
N ASP A 59 2.11 -8.82 -13.92
CA ASP A 59 1.19 -7.95 -14.67
C ASP A 59 0.53 -6.88 -13.78
N GLU A 60 0.41 -7.12 -12.46
CA GLU A 60 -0.19 -6.16 -11.54
C GLU A 60 0.73 -5.01 -11.13
N GLU A 61 2.02 -5.05 -11.49
CA GLU A 61 3.02 -4.11 -10.99
C GLU A 61 2.69 -2.64 -11.27
N ALA A 62 2.25 -2.33 -12.49
CA ALA A 62 1.87 -0.97 -12.86
C ALA A 62 0.68 -0.46 -12.01
N ALA A 63 -0.33 -1.30 -11.82
CA ALA A 63 -1.48 -0.96 -10.99
C ALA A 63 -1.10 -0.77 -9.51
N LEU A 64 -0.15 -1.56 -8.99
CA LEU A 64 0.36 -1.39 -7.63
C LEU A 64 1.11 -0.07 -7.44
N ARG A 65 1.92 0.35 -8.43
CA ARG A 65 2.60 1.66 -8.41
C ARG A 65 1.62 2.82 -8.43
N ASP A 66 0.57 2.71 -9.23
CA ASP A 66 -0.50 3.71 -9.29
C ASP A 66 -1.25 3.78 -7.95
N GLY A 67 -1.58 2.62 -7.36
CA GLY A 67 -2.22 2.53 -6.04
C GLY A 67 -1.37 3.14 -4.93
N LEU A 68 -0.06 2.86 -4.91
CA LEU A 68 0.90 3.45 -3.97
C LEU A 68 0.94 4.99 -4.10
N SER A 69 0.96 5.49 -5.34
CA SER A 69 0.94 6.93 -5.60
C SER A 69 -0.32 7.60 -5.08
N GLN A 70 -1.49 6.96 -5.27
CA GLN A 70 -2.77 7.44 -4.72
C GLN A 70 -2.78 7.46 -3.19
N LEU A 71 -2.26 6.42 -2.53
CA LEU A 71 -2.16 6.38 -1.08
C LEU A 71 -1.25 7.48 -0.52
N ARG A 72 -0.09 7.72 -1.15
CA ARG A 72 0.82 8.81 -0.75
C ARG A 72 0.15 10.18 -0.86
N MET A 73 -0.58 10.44 -1.94
CA MET A 73 -1.35 11.68 -2.08
C MET A 73 -2.43 11.81 -1.00
N ALA A 74 -3.19 10.74 -0.73
CA ALA A 74 -4.20 10.75 0.32
C ALA A 74 -3.60 11.01 1.71
N PHE A 75 -2.46 10.37 2.02
CA PHE A 75 -1.72 10.57 3.26
C PHE A 75 -1.33 12.04 3.46
N VAL A 76 -0.69 12.66 2.46
CA VAL A 76 -0.24 14.06 2.53
C VAL A 76 -1.44 14.99 2.76
N GLN A 77 -2.53 14.82 2.00
CA GLN A 77 -3.74 15.63 2.17
C GLN A 77 -4.35 15.50 3.58
N LEU A 78 -4.33 14.30 4.16
CA LEU A 78 -4.83 14.08 5.52
C LEU A 78 -3.90 14.70 6.57
N GLN A 79 -2.58 14.59 6.37
CA GLN A 79 -1.58 15.20 7.24
C GLN A 79 -1.71 16.73 7.24
N GLU A 80 -1.91 17.35 6.07
CA GLU A 80 -2.15 18.78 5.94
C GLU A 80 -3.42 19.22 6.66
N ARG A 81 -4.53 18.48 6.51
CA ARG A 81 -5.79 18.75 7.23
C ARG A 81 -5.63 18.66 8.75
N GLY A 82 -4.89 17.66 9.24
CA GLY A 82 -4.58 17.51 10.65
C GLY A 82 -3.71 18.67 11.18
N GLY A 83 -2.73 19.12 10.39
CA GLY A 83 -1.87 20.26 10.71
C GLY A 83 -2.53 21.63 10.58
N GLN A 84 -3.61 21.75 9.79
CA GLN A 84 -4.36 23.01 9.62
C GLN A 84 -5.32 23.30 10.79
N THR A 85 -5.52 22.34 11.71
CA THR A 85 -6.47 22.48 12.84
C THR A 85 -5.82 23.12 14.08
N ASP A 86 -4.65 23.75 13.95
CA ASP A 86 -3.98 24.47 15.04
C ASP A 86 -3.67 25.92 14.58
N PRO A 87 -4.60 26.85 14.85
CA PRO A 87 -4.34 27.91 15.83
C PRO A 87 -5.50 28.21 16.82
#